data_AF-A0A2H6CSZ4-F1
#
_entry.id   AF-A0A2H6CSZ4-F1
#
_cell.length_a   1.000
_cell.length_b   1.000
_cell.length_c   1.000
_cell.angle_alpha   90.00
_cell.angle_beta   90.00
_cell.angle_gamma   90.00
#
_symmetry.space_group_name_H-M   'P 1'
#
loop_
_entity.id
_entity.type
_entity.pdbx_description
1 polymer ?
#
loop_
_entity_poly.entity_id
_entity_poly.type
_entity_poly.pdbx_seq_one_letter_code
_entity_poly.pdbx_strand_id
1 'polypeptide(L)' 'MPQWYVGMNARDEIIVGAGVIGNNYHKRKDLMPNVCALYVEENYRKQRLASFVFNFIRQDFERSER' A
#
# COMPACT_ATOMS: atom_id res chain seq x y z
N MET A 1 8.06 -6.93 -8.76
CA MET A 1 7.25 -8.14 -8.48
C MET A 1 6.19 -7.78 -7.42
N PRO A 2 5.01 -8.43 -7.34
CA PRO A 2 3.97 -8.04 -6.38
C PRO A 2 4.45 -8.05 -4.91
N GLN A 3 3.98 -7.07 -4.14
CA GLN A 3 4.29 -6.89 -2.72
C GLN A 3 3.02 -6.56 -1.94
N TRP A 4 3.00 -6.91 -0.65
CA TRP A 4 1.91 -6.60 0.27
C TRP A 4 2.44 -5.78 1.44
N TYR A 5 1.68 -4.75 1.80
CA TYR A 5 1.93 -3.89 2.94
C TYR A 5 0.73 -4.03 3.88
N VAL A 6 0.98 -4.47 5.11
CA VAL A 6 -0.06 -4.69 6.11
C VAL A 6 0.32 -3.98 7.41
N GLY A 7 -0.67 -3.35 8.05
CA GLY A 7 -0.56 -2.81 9.39
C GLY A 7 -1.44 -3.64 10.32
N MET A 8 -0.85 -4.09 11.43
CA MET A 8 -1.51 -4.93 12.41
C MET A 8 -1.72 -4.16 13.71
N ASN A 9 -2.78 -4.49 14.45
CA ASN A 9 -2.98 -3.97 15.81
C ASN A 9 -2.22 -4.81 16.84
N ALA A 10 -2.35 -4.46 18.13
CA ALA A 10 -1.70 -5.17 19.23
C ALA A 10 -2.23 -6.61 19.47
N ARG A 11 -3.27 -7.04 18.76
CA ARG A 11 -3.84 -8.39 18.81
C ARG A 11 -3.51 -9.20 17.55
N ASP A 12 -2.57 -8.72 16.74
CA ASP A 12 -2.18 -9.32 15.46
C ASP A 12 -3.30 -9.38 14.41
N GLU A 13 -4.29 -8.49 14.49
CA GLU A 13 -5.33 -8.35 13.46
C GLU A 13 -4.88 -7.33 12.40
N ILE A 14 -5.06 -7.64 11.12
CA ILE A 14 -4.79 -6.69 10.03
C ILE A 14 -5.85 -5.59 10.06
N ILE A 15 -5.43 -4.33 10.22
CA ILE A 15 -6.33 -3.17 10.29
C ILE A 15 -6.24 -2.24 9.08
N VAL A 16 -5.15 -2.35 8.31
CA VAL A 16 -4.93 -1.63 7.06
C VAL A 16 -4.05 -2.48 6.16
N GLY A 17 -4.32 -2.48 4.87
CA GLY A 17 -3.48 -3.15 3.89
C GLY A 17 -3.56 -2.53 2.51
N ALA A 18 -2.51 -2.76 1.72
CA ALA A 18 -2.47 -2.44 0.30
C ALA A 18 -1.50 -3.39 -0.42
N GLY A 19 -1.84 -3.74 -1.66
CA GLY A 19 -0.96 -4.44 -2.58
C GLY A 19 -0.26 -3.46 -3.51
N VAL A 20 0.93 -3.83 -3.97
CA VAL A 20 1.65 -3.14 -5.04
C VAL A 20 1.91 -4.16 -6.14
N ILE A 21 1.48 -3.85 -7.36
CA ILE A 21 1.60 -4.71 -8.54
C ILE A 21 2.30 -3.97 -9.68
N GLY A 22 2.81 -4.72 -10.65
CA GLY A 22 3.32 -4.12 -11.89
C GLY A 22 2.20 -3.39 -12.64
N ASN A 23 2.54 -2.32 -13.36
CA ASN A 23 1.58 -1.56 -14.16
C ASN A 23 1.33 -2.22 -15.53
N ASN A 24 0.83 -3.46 -15.52
CA ASN A 24 0.71 -4.28 -16.73
C ASN A 24 -0.56 -4.00 -17.53
N TYR A 25 -1.57 -3.37 -16.93
CA TYR A 25 -2.90 -3.16 -17.53
C TYR A 25 -3.12 -1.77 -18.16
N HIS A 26 -2.24 -0.79 -17.93
CA HIS A 26 -2.37 0.56 -18.51
C HIS A 26 -1.29 0.87 -19.55
N LYS A 27 -1.57 1.83 -20.45
CA LYS A 27 -0.62 2.26 -21.50
C LYS A 27 0.56 3.07 -20.95
N ARG A 28 0.38 3.78 -19.84
CA ARG A 28 1.42 4.60 -19.18
C ARG A 28 2.31 3.75 -18.25
N LYS A 29 3.18 2.93 -18.84
CA LYS A 29 4.09 2.02 -18.12
C LYS A 29 5.11 2.73 -17.24
N ASP A 30 5.41 3.99 -17.57
CA ASP A 30 6.27 4.90 -16.81
C ASP A 30 5.71 5.25 -15.43
N LEU A 31 4.41 5.04 -15.19
CA LEU A 31 3.77 5.23 -13.88
C LEU A 31 3.77 3.96 -13.02
N MET A 32 4.73 3.06 -13.23
CA MET A 32 4.88 1.84 -12.43
C MET A 32 5.57 2.16 -11.09
N PRO A 33 5.24 1.46 -9.99
CA PRO A 33 4.21 0.43 -9.84
C PRO A 33 2.81 0.98 -9.50
N ASN A 34 1.79 0.12 -9.59
CA ASN A 34 0.41 0.44 -9.22
C ASN A 34 0.07 -0.07 -7.82
N VAL A 35 -0.57 0.78 -7.02
CA VAL A 35 -1.20 0.36 -5.76
C VAL A 35 -2.57 -0.27 -6.07
N CYS A 36 -2.89 -1.37 -5.41
CA CYS A 36 -4.17 -2.07 -5.51
C CYS A 36 -4.64 -2.54 -4.12
N ALA A 37 -5.92 -2.95 -4.03
CA ALA A 37 -6.48 -3.55 -2.81
C ALA A 37 -6.24 -2.75 -1.52
N LEU A 38 -6.25 -1.41 -1.61
CA LEU A 38 -6.18 -0.53 -0.44
C LEU A 38 -7.45 -0.70 0.39
N TYR A 39 -7.27 -1.12 1.64
CA TYR A 39 -8.37 -1.34 2.57
C TYR A 39 -8.00 -0.87 3.97
N VAL A 40 -9.00 -0.37 4.70
CA VAL A 40 -8.92 -0.01 6.12
C VAL A 40 -10.13 -0.61 6.80
N GLU A 41 -9.89 -1.37 7.87
CA GLU A 41 -10.91 -1.93 8.73
C GLU A 41 -11.89 -0.85 9.19
N GLU A 42 -13.18 -1.16 9.18
CA GLU A 42 -14.23 -0.15 9.34
C GLU A 42 -14.09 0.68 10.62
N ASN A 43 -13.79 0.01 11.73
CA ASN A 43 -13.57 0.63 13.04
C ASN A 43 -12.32 1.52 13.10
N TYR A 44 -11.42 1.41 12.13
CA TYR A 44 -10.16 2.16 12.04
C TYR A 44 -10.16 3.22 10.93
N ARG A 45 -11.27 3.40 10.21
CA ARG A 45 -11.42 4.44 9.19
C ARG A 45 -11.39 5.85 9.80
N LYS A 46 -11.13 6.86 8.96
CA LYS A 46 -11.00 8.29 9.33
C LYS A 46 -9.82 8.62 10.27
N GLN A 47 -8.93 7.65 10.54
CA GLN A 47 -7.71 7.84 11.33
C GLN A 47 -6.44 8.03 10.47
N ARG A 48 -6.61 8.37 9.18
CA ARG A 48 -5.52 8.57 8.20
C ARG A 48 -4.63 7.34 7.93
N LEU A 49 -5.06 6.13 8.31
CA LEU A 49 -4.31 4.90 8.04
C LEU A 49 -4.09 4.63 6.54
N ALA A 50 -5.07 4.94 5.69
CA ALA A 50 -4.92 4.85 4.25
C ALA A 50 -3.77 5.73 3.73
N SER A 51 -3.68 6.97 4.20
CA SER A 51 -2.58 7.88 3.86
C SER A 51 -1.25 7.41 4.44
N PHE A 52 -1.26 6.82 5.64
CA PHE A 52 -0.07 6.27 6.27
C PHE A 52 0.51 5.13 5.44
N VAL A 53 -0.27 4.11 5.08
CA VAL A 53 0.22 2.97 4.28
C VAL A 53 0.68 3.44 2.89
N PHE A 54 -0.02 4.40 2.28
CA PHE A 54 0.36 4.93 0.97
C PHE A 54 1.70 5.67 1.02
N ASN A 55 1.90 6.51 2.05
CA ASN A 55 3.17 7.21 2.25
C ASN A 55 4.31 6.26 2.59
N PHE A 56 4.03 5.19 3.33
CA PHE A 56 5.00 4.15 3.63
C PHE A 56 5.46 3.44 2.35
N ILE A 57 4.52 3.00 1.50
CA ILE A 57 4.81 2.40 0.19
C ILE A 57 5.69 3.33 -0.64
N ARG A 58 5.31 4.61 -0.76
CA ARG A 58 6.11 5.60 -1.51
C ARG A 58 7.54 5.67 -1.01
N GLN A 59 7.75 5.75 0.31
CA GLN A 59 9.08 5.85 0.91
C GLN A 59 9.89 4.57 0.72
N ASP A 60 9.27 3.39 0.77
CA ASP A 60 9.95 2.12 0.54
C ASP A 60 10.51 2.04 -0.88
N PHE A 61 9.69 2.41 -1.87
CA PHE A 61 10.12 2.44 -3.27
C PHE A 61 11.20 3.49 -3.53
N GLU A 62 11.12 4.69 -2.93
CA GLU A 62 12.18 5.72 -3.01
C GLU A 62 13.51 5.28 -2.39
N ARG A 63 13.50 4.35 -1.44
CA ARG A 63 14.71 3.76 -0.86
C ARG A 63 15.25 2.64 -1.72
N SER A 64 14.37 1.88 -2.38
CA SER A 64 14.76 0.76 -3.24
C SER A 64 15.40 1.17 -4.57
N GLU A 65 15.22 2.42 -5.00
CA GLU A 65 15.86 2.99 -6.21
C GLU A 65 17.24 3.62 -5.95
N ARG A 66 17.77 3.52 -4.72
CA ARG A 66 19.15 3.93 -4.38
C ARG A 66 20.13 2.78 -4.44
#